data_AF-A0A914YT34-F1
#
_entry.id   AF-A0A914YT34-F1
#
_cell.length_a   1.000
_cell.length_b   1.000
_cell.length_c   1.000
_cell.angle_alpha   90.00
_cell.angle_beta   90.00
_cell.angle_gamma   90.00
#
_symmetry.space_group_name_H-M   'P 1'
#
loop_
_entity.id
_entity.type
_entity.pdbx_description
1 polymer ?
#
loop_
_entity_poly.entity_id
_entity_poly.type
_entity_poly.pdbx_seq_one_letter_code
_entity_poly.pdbx_strand_id
1 'polypeptide(L)'
;MSDEDFKELCWKADYLDSQRFLEAAGDFVLNKLEDMEVKEIQEYLNIVDDYTPEERKAMEEHPLEFFTGVSIQQDEAEGQAAAPAVEPQPAAQ
;
A
#
# COMPACT_ATOMS: atom_id res chain seq x y z
N MET A 1 -22.01 20.24 -1.93
CA MET A 1 -21.58 19.70 -3.23
C MET A 1 -21.98 18.24 -3.22
N SER A 2 -22.70 17.77 -4.24
CA SER A 2 -23.09 16.36 -4.29
C SER A 2 -21.91 15.48 -4.68
N ASP A 3 -21.98 14.17 -4.39
CA ASP A 3 -20.95 13.22 -4.80
C ASP A 3 -20.84 13.15 -6.34
N GLU A 4 -21.92 13.42 -7.08
CA GLU A 4 -21.91 13.51 -8.55
C GLU A 4 -21.14 14.74 -9.04
N ASP A 5 -21.36 15.91 -8.44
CA ASP A 5 -20.62 17.14 -8.78
C ASP A 5 -19.12 16.95 -8.52
N PHE A 6 -18.76 16.19 -7.47
CA PHE A 6 -17.37 15.88 -7.13
C PHE A 6 -16.70 15.00 -8.18
N LYS A 7 -17.38 13.95 -8.64
CA LYS A 7 -16.88 13.10 -9.72
C LYS A 7 -16.66 13.90 -11.01
N GLU A 8 -17.61 14.75 -11.37
CA GLU A 8 -17.49 15.59 -12.57
C GLU A 8 -16.31 16.57 -12.48
N LEU A 9 -16.09 17.16 -11.30
CA LEU A 9 -14.96 18.05 -11.08
C LEU A 9 -13.62 17.32 -11.17
N CYS A 10 -13.52 16.10 -10.61
CA CYS A 10 -12.32 15.27 -10.74
C CYS A 10 -12.04 14.91 -12.20
N TRP A 11 -13.04 14.50 -12.98
CA TRP A 11 -12.86 14.23 -14.42
C TRP A 11 -12.43 15.45 -15.21
N LYS A 12 -12.99 16.63 -14.91
CA LYS A 12 -12.59 17.89 -15.53
C LYS A 12 -11.15 18.28 -15.16
N ALA A 13 -10.75 18.04 -13.92
CA ALA A 13 -9.39 18.31 -13.46
C ALA A 13 -8.37 17.36 -14.11
N ASP A 14 -8.73 16.08 -14.28
CA ASP A 14 -7.94 15.10 -15.02
C ASP A 14 -7.78 15.49 -16.50
N TYR A 15 -8.88 15.90 -17.15
CA TYR A 15 -8.82 16.40 -18.52
C TYR A 15 -7.91 17.63 -18.70
N LEU A 16 -7.83 18.49 -17.68
CA LEU A 16 -6.99 19.68 -17.67
C LEU A 16 -5.57 19.42 -17.15
N ASP A 17 -5.22 18.16 -16.85
CA ASP A 17 -3.94 17.74 -16.25
C ASP A 17 -3.58 18.52 -14.97
N SER A 18 -4.60 18.82 -14.16
CA SER A 18 -4.42 19.54 -12.90
C SER A 18 -4.05 18.59 -11.77
N GLN A 19 -2.81 18.12 -11.77
CA GLN A 19 -2.32 17.11 -10.82
C GLN A 19 -2.51 17.53 -9.36
N ARG A 20 -2.26 18.80 -9.02
CA ARG A 20 -2.45 19.32 -7.65
C ARG A 20 -3.90 19.25 -7.17
N PHE A 21 -4.84 19.41 -8.08
CA PHE A 21 -6.25 19.27 -7.73
C PHE A 21 -6.59 17.79 -7.49
N LEU A 22 -6.11 16.89 -8.34
CA LEU A 22 -6.33 15.46 -8.19
C LEU A 22 -5.70 14.90 -6.90
N GLU A 23 -4.51 15.38 -6.52
CA GLU A 23 -3.89 15.05 -5.23
C GLU A 23 -4.79 15.47 -4.06
N ALA A 24 -5.24 16.74 -4.03
CA ALA A 24 -6.11 17.23 -2.98
C ALA A 24 -7.49 16.53 -2.95
N ALA A 25 -8.03 16.18 -4.12
CA ALA A 25 -9.26 15.41 -4.22
C ALA A 25 -9.08 13.96 -3.72
N GLY A 26 -7.91 13.37 -4.00
CA GLY A 26 -7.52 12.06 -3.48
C GLY A 26 -7.43 12.06 -1.96
N ASP A 27 -6.75 13.04 -1.37
CA ASP A 27 -6.67 13.21 0.08
C ASP A 27 -8.06 13.39 0.70
N PHE A 28 -8.95 14.15 0.06
CA PHE A 28 -10.32 14.33 0.54
C PHE A 28 -11.10 13.01 0.57
N VAL A 29 -10.97 12.18 -0.47
CA VAL A 29 -11.60 10.85 -0.50
C VAL A 29 -10.95 9.92 0.52
N LEU A 30 -9.62 9.94 0.66
CA LEU A 30 -8.90 9.10 1.62
C LEU A 30 -9.36 9.37 3.06
N ASN A 31 -9.43 10.64 3.46
CA ASN A 31 -9.93 11.03 4.79
C ASN A 31 -11.38 10.57 5.03
N LYS A 32 -12.20 10.50 3.97
CA LYS A 32 -13.56 10.00 4.07
C LYS A 32 -13.61 8.48 4.24
N LEU A 33 -12.66 7.76 3.63
CA LEU A 33 -12.57 6.30 3.67
C LEU A 33 -11.88 5.77 4.93
N GLU A 34 -11.02 6.57 5.57
CA GLU A 34 -10.24 6.14 6.75
C GLU A 34 -11.12 5.69 7.93
N ASP A 35 -12.30 6.31 8.08
CA ASP A 35 -13.24 6.01 9.17
C ASP A 35 -14.25 4.88 8.85
N MET A 36 -14.24 4.32 7.63
CA MET A 36 -15.23 3.33 7.17
C MET A 36 -14.66 1.89 7.19
N GLU A 37 -15.50 0.90 7.54
CA GLU A 37 -15.12 -0.50 7.35
C GLU A 37 -15.09 -0.87 5.85
N VAL A 38 -14.28 -1.86 5.49
CA VAL A 38 -14.09 -2.33 4.11
C VAL A 38 -15.44 -2.64 3.41
N LYS A 39 -16.40 -3.22 4.13
CA LYS A 39 -17.73 -3.51 3.58
C LYS A 39 -18.54 -2.25 3.29
N GLU A 40 -18.45 -1.25 4.18
CA GLU A 40 -19.12 0.03 4.00
C GLU A 40 -18.50 0.81 2.84
N ILE A 41 -17.18 0.72 2.66
CA ILE A 41 -16.47 1.28 1.51
C ILE A 41 -16.95 0.64 0.20
N GLN A 42 -17.09 -0.70 0.18
CA GLN A 42 -17.60 -1.42 -0.99
C GLN A 42 -19.02 -0.99 -1.35
N GLU A 43 -19.90 -0.85 -0.36
CA GLU A 43 -21.27 -0.37 -0.58
C GLU A 43 -21.30 1.10 -1.02
N TYR A 44 -20.51 1.96 -0.37
CA TYR A 44 -20.45 3.40 -0.67
C TYR A 44 -19.90 3.68 -2.08
N LEU A 45 -18.85 2.96 -2.48
CA LEU A 45 -18.25 3.06 -3.81
C LEU A 45 -18.99 2.20 -4.85
N ASN A 46 -20.00 1.43 -4.43
CA ASN A 46 -20.74 0.48 -5.26
C ASN A 46 -19.81 -0.49 -6.01
N ILE A 47 -18.81 -1.03 -5.29
CA ILE A 47 -17.83 -2.00 -5.77
C ILE A 47 -18.36 -3.39 -5.44
N VAL A 48 -18.41 -4.27 -6.45
CA VAL A 48 -18.71 -5.69 -6.25
C VAL A 48 -17.43 -6.38 -5.78
N ASP A 49 -17.53 -7.07 -4.64
CA ASP A 49 -16.47 -7.92 -4.12
C ASP A 49 -16.30 -9.17 -5.00
N ASP A 50 -15.31 -9.12 -5.91
CA ASP A 50 -14.98 -10.20 -6.84
C ASP A 50 -13.88 -11.14 -6.30
N TYR A 51 -13.50 -11.02 -5.01
CA TYR A 51 -12.45 -11.86 -4.46
C TYR A 51 -12.92 -13.30 -4.27
N THR A 52 -12.19 -14.26 -4.82
CA THR A 52 -12.36 -15.67 -4.47
C THR A 52 -11.95 -15.91 -3.01
N PRO A 53 -12.49 -16.95 -2.34
CA PRO A 53 -12.12 -17.25 -0.97
C PRO A 53 -10.62 -17.57 -0.78
N GLU A 54 -9.95 -18.05 -1.82
CA GLU A 54 -8.50 -18.29 -1.81
C GLU A 54 -7.71 -16.97 -1.84
N GLU A 55 -8.14 -16.00 -2.65
CA GLU A 55 -7.53 -14.66 -2.72
C GLU A 55 -7.68 -13.89 -1.40
N ARG A 56 -8.84 -13.99 -0.74
CA ARG A 56 -9.03 -13.38 0.59
C ARG A 56 -8.06 -13.93 1.62
N LYS A 57 -7.81 -15.25 1.59
CA LYS A 57 -6.87 -15.90 2.50
C LYS A 57 -5.43 -15.43 2.23
N ALA A 58 -5.06 -15.27 0.96
CA ALA A 58 -3.78 -14.69 0.58
C ALA A 58 -3.63 -13.23 1.03
N MET A 59 -4.71 -12.43 1.00
CA MET A 59 -4.73 -11.06 1.52
C MET A 59 -4.55 -10.99 3.05
N GLU A 60 -5.11 -11.96 3.80
CA GLU A 60 -4.92 -12.06 5.25
C GLU A 60 -3.51 -12.53 5.63
N GLU A 61 -2.94 -13.47 4.86
CA GLU A 61 -1.62 -14.05 5.14
C GLU A 61 -0.47 -13.14 4.66
N HIS A 62 -0.64 -12.42 3.55
CA HIS A 62 0.40 -11.63 2.88
C HIS A 62 -0.08 -10.25 2.39
N PRO A 63 -0.48 -9.34 3.30
CA PRO A 63 -1.14 -8.07 2.94
C PRO A 63 -0.28 -7.13 2.08
N LEU A 64 1.05 -7.15 2.24
CA LEU A 64 1.98 -6.27 1.50
C LEU A 64 2.31 -6.79 0.09
N GLU A 65 2.28 -8.11 -0.12
CA GLU A 65 2.61 -8.74 -1.40
C GLU A 65 1.45 -8.63 -2.40
N PHE A 66 0.23 -8.71 -1.88
CA PHE A 66 -0.98 -8.52 -2.67
C PHE A 66 -1.13 -7.10 -3.21
N PHE A 67 -0.85 -6.08 -2.37
CA PHE A 67 -1.09 -4.69 -2.72
C PHE A 67 -0.02 -4.09 -3.65
N THR A 68 1.21 -4.60 -3.62
CA THR A 68 2.33 -4.07 -4.42
C THR A 68 2.57 -4.84 -5.71
N GLY A 69 2.02 -6.06 -5.85
CA GLY A 69 2.35 -6.96 -6.97
C GLY A 69 3.84 -7.36 -7.01
N VAL A 70 4.61 -7.00 -5.98
CA VAL A 70 6.02 -7.32 -5.84
C VAL A 70 6.12 -8.51 -4.91
N SER A 71 6.39 -9.69 -5.46
CA SER A 71 6.81 -10.84 -4.67
C SER A 71 8.10 -10.48 -3.95
N ILE A 72 8.08 -10.44 -2.62
CA ILE A 72 9.32 -10.38 -1.85
C ILE A 72 9.89 -11.78 -1.95
N GLN A 73 10.78 -12.00 -2.93
CA GLN A 73 11.63 -13.19 -2.93
C GLN A 73 12.37 -13.18 -1.58
N GLN A 74 11.98 -14.08 -0.68
CA GLN A 74 12.80 -14.43 0.47
C GLN A 74 14.11 -14.99 -0.07
N ASP A 75 15.12 -14.15 -0.15
CA ASP A 75 16.49 -14.59 -0.38
C ASP A 75 16.95 -15.24 0.92
N GLU A 76 16.71 -16.54 1.03
CA GLU A 76 17.34 -17.41 2.01
C GLU A 76 18.85 -17.49 1.70
N ALA A 77 19.60 -16.48 2.15
CA ALA A 77 21.05 -16.54 2.22
C ALA A 77 21.49 -16.96 3.63
N GLU A 78 21.10 -18.16 4.07
CA GLU A 78 21.87 -18.89 5.09
C GLU A 78 23.06 -19.58 4.40
N GLY A 79 24.27 -19.08 4.65
CA GLY A 79 25.47 -19.67 4.08
C GLY A 79 26.78 -19.09 4.62
N GLN A 80 27.12 -19.47 5.85
CA GLN A 80 28.49 -19.62 6.37
C GLN A 80 29.43 -18.40 6.38
N ALA A 81 29.81 -17.96 7.58
CA ALA A 81 31.03 -18.47 8.21
C ALA A 81 31.27 -17.79 9.57
N ALA A 82 31.66 -18.61 10.52
CA ALA A 82 32.07 -18.23 11.86
C ALA A 82 33.17 -17.15 11.85
N ALA A 83 33.17 -16.33 12.90
CA ALA A 83 34.25 -15.44 13.28
C ALA A 83 35.63 -16.11 13.22
N PRO A 84 36.69 -15.30 13.12
CA PRO A 84 37.59 -15.32 14.27
C PRO A 84 37.99 -13.93 14.76
N ALA A 85 38.30 -13.93 16.05
CA ALA A 85 38.62 -12.83 16.93
C ALA A 85 39.74 -11.91 16.43
N VAL A 86 39.54 -10.60 16.60
CA VAL A 86 40.60 -9.59 16.56
C VAL A 86 41.12 -9.43 17.99
N GLU A 87 42.31 -9.97 18.26
CA GLU A 87 43.10 -9.70 19.47
C GLU A 87 43.48 -8.20 19.55
N PRO A 88 43.49 -7.57 20.75
CA PRO A 88 43.94 -6.20 20.91
C PRO A 88 45.49 -6.14 20.95
N GLN A 89 46.08 -5.32 20.07
CA GLN A 89 47.52 -5.01 20.09
C GLN A 89 47.91 -4.24 21.37
N PRO A 90 49.05 -4.56 22.02
CA PRO A 90 49.50 -3.83 23.19
C PRO A 90 50.23 -2.52 22.81
N ALA A 91 49.99 -1.49 23.62
CA ALA A 91 50.72 -0.23 23.59
C ALA A 91 52.22 -0.45 23.82
N ALA A 92 53.04 0.06 22.89
CA ALA A 92 54.48 0.21 23.11
C ALA A 92 54.79 1.69 23.38
N GLN A 93 55.55 1.88 24.46
CA GLN A 93 56.07 3.12 25.01
C GLN A 93 57.20 3.70 24.17
#